data_AF-A0A9D2DZ92-F1
#
_entry.id   AF-A0A9D2DZ92-F1
#
_cell.length_a   1.000
_cell.length_b   1.000
_cell.length_c   1.000
_cell.angle_alpha   90.00
_cell.angle_beta   90.00
_cell.angle_gamma   90.00
#
_symmetry.space_group_name_H-M   'P 1'
#
loop_
_entity.id
_entity.type
_entity.pdbx_description
1 polymer ?
#
loop_
_entity_poly.entity_id
_entity_poly.type
_entity_poly.pdbx_seq_one_letter_code
_entity_poly.pdbx_strand_id
1 'polypeptide(L)' 'MFIEHKILKIKKTEKITTSCIEEQIANLGLIPIRWAITKVEDDAFIIDCATIKN' A
#
# COMPACT_ATOMS: atom_id res chain seq x y z
N MET A 1 7.77 -16.13 8.15
CA MET A 1 6.87 -15.69 7.08
C MET A 1 5.41 -15.86 7.50
N PHE A 2 4.74 -14.74 7.81
CA PHE A 2 3.32 -14.71 8.18
C PHE A 2 2.62 -13.54 7.48
N ILE A 3 1.29 -13.63 7.37
CA ILE A 3 0.47 -12.55 6.83
C ILE A 3 0.19 -11.54 7.94
N GLU A 4 0.57 -10.29 7.73
CA GLU A 4 0.28 -9.16 8.60
C GLU A 4 -0.65 -8.17 7.89
N HIS A 5 -1.60 -7.62 8.62
CA HIS A 5 -2.49 -6.58 8.14
C HIS A 5 -2.01 -5.20 8.57
N LYS A 6 -1.97 -4.24 7.64
CA LYS A 6 -1.54 -2.86 7.92
C LYS A 6 -2.43 -1.83 7.24
N ILE A 7 -2.63 -0.71 7.93
CA ILE A 7 -3.11 0.50 7.30
C ILE A 7 -1.89 1.34 6.90
N LEU A 8 -1.78 1.63 5.60
CA LEU A 8 -0.67 2.37 5.01
C LEU A 8 -1.18 3.71 4.49
N LYS A 9 -0.34 4.74 4.60
CA LYS A 9 -0.58 6.05 3.96
C LYS A 9 0.39 6.18 2.79
N ILE A 10 -0.14 6.14 1.57
CA ILE A 10 0.62 6.17 0.32
C ILE A 10 0.39 7.52 -0.36
N LYS A 11 1.46 8.22 -0.73
CA LYS A 11 1.34 9.56 -1.32
C LYS A 11 0.74 9.46 -2.72
N LYS A 12 -0.16 10.39 -3.06
CA LYS A 12 -0.63 10.51 -4.44
C LYS A 12 0.52 10.95 -5.33
N THR A 13 0.70 10.23 -6.43
CA THR A 13 1.63 10.58 -7.51
C THR A 13 0.82 11.01 -8.73
N GLU A 14 1.47 11.64 -9.72
CA GLU A 14 0.81 12.07 -10.96
C GLU A 14 0.24 10.90 -11.78
N LYS A 15 0.75 9.68 -11.57
CA LYS A 15 0.32 8.46 -12.27
C LYS A 15 0.05 7.34 -11.28
N ILE A 16 -1.22 7.22 -10.89
CA ILE A 16 -1.67 6.19 -9.93
C ILE A 16 -2.11 4.95 -10.71
N THR A 17 -1.21 3.97 -10.77
CA THR A 17 -1.50 2.62 -11.25
C THR A 17 -1.36 1.62 -10.11
N THR A 18 -1.91 0.42 -10.26
CA THR A 18 -1.73 -0.68 -9.31
C THR A 18 -0.24 -0.92 -8.99
N SER A 19 0.61 -0.99 -10.03
CA SER A 19 2.04 -1.20 -9.88
C SER A 19 2.74 -0.09 -9.09
N CYS A 20 2.31 1.17 -9.25
CA CYS A 20 2.88 2.29 -8.48
C CYS A 20 2.57 2.16 -6.98
N ILE A 21 1.37 1.72 -6.61
CA ILE A 21 1.01 1.50 -5.21
C ILE A 21 1.80 0.32 -4.65
N GLU A 22 1.90 -0.79 -5.38
CA GLU A 22 2.66 -1.96 -4.96
C GLU A 22 4.15 -1.66 -4.78
N GLU A 23 4.75 -0.87 -5.67
CA GLU A 23 6.14 -0.41 -5.55
C GLU A 23 6.35 0.45 -4.30
N GLN A 24 5.43 1.38 -4.03
CA GLN A 24 5.49 2.18 -2.80
C GLN A 24 5.36 1.32 -1.53
N ILE A 25 4.53 0.27 -1.55
CA ILE A 25 4.43 -0.69 -0.44
C ILE A 25 5.72 -1.52 -0.32
N ALA A 26 6.30 -1.96 -1.44
CA ALA A 26 7.55 -2.70 -1.48
C ALA A 26 8.74 -1.89 -0.95
N ASN A 27 8.77 -0.58 -1.23
CA ASN A 27 9.77 0.35 -0.69
C ASN A 27 9.71 0.50 0.85
N LEU A 28 8.61 0.05 1.49
CA LEU A 28 8.50 -0.05 2.95
C LEU A 28 9.02 -1.41 3.49
N GLY A 29 9.60 -2.25 2.63
CA GLY A 29 10.08 -3.59 2.98
C GLY A 29 8.96 -4.62 3.15
N LEU A 30 7.80 -4.40 2.51
CA LEU A 30 6.62 -5.26 2.62
C LEU A 30 6.28 -5.87 1.27
N ILE A 31 5.85 -7.14 1.25
CA ILE A 31 5.36 -7.77 0.02
C ILE A 31 3.82 -7.71 0.05
N PRO A 32 3.16 -6.89 -0.81
CA PRO A 32 1.70 -6.80 -0.82
C PRO A 32 1.08 -8.08 -1.39
N ILE A 33 0.02 -8.58 -0.73
CA ILE A 33 -0.80 -9.71 -1.21
C ILE A 33 -2.12 -9.21 -1.78
N ARG A 34 -2.82 -8.36 -1.00
CA ARG A 34 -4.04 -7.65 -1.39
C ARG A 34 -3.99 -6.27 -0.77
N TRP A 35 -4.62 -5.31 -1.42
CA TRP A 35 -4.84 -4.01 -0.83
C TRP A 35 -6.09 -3.34 -1.39
N ALA A 36 -6.66 -2.40 -0.63
CA ALA A 36 -7.78 -1.57 -1.04
C ALA A 36 -7.59 -0.16 -0.51
N ILE A 37 -7.89 0.84 -1.34
CA ILE A 37 -7.99 2.23 -0.88
C ILE A 37 -9.26 2.33 -0.03
N THR A 38 -9.12 2.69 1.23
CA THR A 38 -10.24 2.86 2.17
C THR A 38 -10.60 4.33 2.38
N LYS A 39 -9.66 5.24 2.14
CA LYS A 39 -9.90 6.69 2.17
C LYS A 39 -8.99 7.41 1.19
N VAL A 40 -9.51 8.48 0.60
CA VAL A 40 -8.75 9.43 -0.23
C VAL A 40 -8.65 10.76 0.53
N GLU A 41 -7.44 11.18 0.85
CA GLU A 41 -7.13 12.52 1.41
C GLU A 41 -6.54 13.40 0.31
N ASP A 42 -6.29 14.68 0.54
CA ASP A 42 -5.81 15.58 -0.53
C ASP A 42 -4.48 15.12 -1.15
N ASP A 43 -3.51 14.71 -0.33
CA ASP A 43 -2.15 14.35 -0.73
C ASP A 43 -1.84 12.84 -0.68
N ALA A 44 -2.78 12.02 -0.21
CA ALA A 44 -2.53 10.60 0.04
C ALA A 44 -3.76 9.69 -0.12
N PHE A 45 -3.47 8.41 -0.31
CA PHE A 45 -4.40 7.31 -0.12
C PHE A 45 -4.14 6.64 1.22
N ILE A 46 -5.21 6.34 1.94
CA ILE A 46 -5.18 5.42 3.07
C ILE A 46 -5.57 4.05 2.52
N ILE A 47 -4.68 3.09 2.71
CA ILE A 47 -4.75 1.76 2.13
C ILE A 47 -4.80 0.72 3.24
N ASP A 48 -5.80 -0.13 3.19
CA ASP A 48 -5.86 -1.39 3.93
C ASP A 48 -5.08 -2.44 3.12
N CYS A 49 -4.02 -3.01 3.69
CA CYS A 49 -3.11 -3.91 2.98
C CYS A 49 -2.79 -5.15 3.81
N ALA A 50 -2.95 -6.33 3.20
CA ALA A 50 -2.38 -7.57 3.70
C ALA A 50 -1.00 -7.77 3.08
N THR A 51 0.00 -8.02 3.93
CA THR A 51 1.41 -8.11 3.54
C THR A 51 2.05 -9.38 4.06
N ILE A 52 3.06 -9.88 3.35
CA ILE A 52 3.97 -10.90 3.87
C ILE A 52 5.14 -10.19 4.56
N LYS A 53 5.40 -10.58 5.81
CA LYS A 53 6.61 -10.21 6.54
C LYS A 53 7.44 -11.46 6.80
N ASN A 54 8.75 -11.35 6.58
CA ASN A 54 9.70 -12.44 6.84
C ASN A 54 9.73 -12.82 8.31
#